data_AF-A0A9P6UE89-F1
#
_entry.id   AF-A0A9P6UE89-F1
#
_cell.length_a   1.000
_cell.length_b   1.000
_cell.length_c   1.000
_cell.angle_alpha   90.00
_cell.angle_beta   90.00
_cell.angle_gamma   90.00
#
_symmetry.space_group_name_H-M   'P 1'
#
loop_
_entity.id
_entity.type
_entity.pdbx_description
1 polymer ?
#
loop_
_entity_poly.entity_id
_entity_poly.type
_entity_poly.pdbx_seq_one_letter_code
_entity_poly.pdbx_strand_id
1 'polypeptide(L)'
;APLPAILTTDLRLNVPRYASLPNIMKAKKKPLVKMTVADLGVDIKPRLQTLKIAEPPKRQGGKLVESVDELVDKLKNEAKVL
;
A
#
# COMPACT_ATOMS: atom_id res chain seq x y z
N ALA A 1 -20.08 14.68 8.16
CA ALA A 1 -20.14 15.25 6.80
C ALA A 1 -21.50 14.92 6.22
N PRO A 2 -22.23 15.90 5.64
CA PRO A 2 -23.48 15.60 4.94
C PRO A 2 -23.19 14.77 3.68
N LEU A 3 -24.08 13.84 3.37
CA LEU A 3 -24.02 13.10 2.12
C LEU A 3 -24.41 14.03 0.95
N PRO A 4 -23.84 13.86 -0.25
CA PRO A 4 -22.88 12.82 -0.69
C PRO A 4 -21.42 13.12 -0.31
N ALA A 5 -20.66 12.08 0.04
CA ALA A 5 -19.26 12.19 0.46
C ALA A 5 -18.36 11.14 -0.23
N ILE A 6 -17.08 11.46 -0.34
CA ILE A 6 -16.03 10.56 -0.85
C ILE A 6 -15.25 10.00 0.33
N LEU A 7 -15.04 8.68 0.36
CA LEU A 7 -14.36 7.99 1.44
C LEU A 7 -13.22 7.13 0.88
N THR A 8 -12.04 7.22 1.50
CA THR A 8 -10.91 6.31 1.27
C THR A 8 -10.77 5.40 2.48
N THR A 9 -10.62 4.10 2.26
CA THR A 9 -10.58 3.09 3.34
C THR A 9 -9.14 2.63 3.61
N ASP A 10 -8.72 2.66 4.87
CA ASP A 10 -7.45 2.08 5.33
C ASP A 10 -7.60 0.58 5.67
N LEU A 11 -6.47 -0.13 5.76
CA LEU A 11 -6.39 -1.56 6.11
C LEU A 11 -7.02 -1.91 7.46
N ARG A 12 -7.07 -0.97 8.42
CA ARG A 12 -7.65 -1.22 9.75
C ARG A 12 -9.17 -1.18 9.79
N LEU A 13 -9.83 -0.85 8.67
CA LEU A 13 -11.28 -0.70 8.63
C LEU A 13 -12.01 -2.04 8.80
N ASN A 14 -11.55 -3.10 8.13
CA ASN A 14 -12.17 -4.42 8.18
C ASN A 14 -11.22 -5.53 7.74
N VAL A 15 -11.67 -6.78 7.90
CA VAL A 15 -11.01 -7.97 7.34
C VAL A 15 -11.82 -8.42 6.11
N PRO A 16 -11.25 -8.36 4.89
CA PRO A 16 -11.95 -8.80 3.68
C PRO A 16 -12.37 -10.28 3.77
N ARG A 17 -13.65 -10.55 3.49
CA ARG A 17 -14.17 -11.94 3.48
C ARG A 17 -13.76 -12.68 2.21
N TYR A 18 -13.59 -14.00 2.32
CA TYR A 18 -13.46 -14.86 1.14
C TYR A 18 -14.77 -14.90 0.34
N ALA A 19 -14.66 -14.86 -0.98
CA ALA A 19 -15.80 -15.02 -1.87
C ALA A 19 -16.18 -16.50 -1.97
N SER A 20 -17.46 -16.83 -1.73
CA SER A 20 -17.95 -18.19 -1.89
C SER A 20 -18.01 -18.59 -3.37
N LEU A 21 -17.83 -19.89 -3.66
CA LEU A 21 -17.88 -20.43 -5.02
C LEU A 21 -19.17 -20.04 -5.77
N PRO A 22 -20.38 -20.07 -5.16
CA PRO A 22 -21.60 -19.59 -5.81
C PRO A 22 -21.53 -18.12 -6.22
N ASN A 23 -20.92 -17.26 -5.38
CA ASN A 23 -20.78 -15.84 -5.65
C ASN A 23 -19.75 -15.56 -6.75
N ILE A 24 -18.68 -16.36 -6.84
CA ILE A 24 -17.71 -16.28 -7.93
C ILE A 24 -18.38 -16.61 -9.27
N MET A 25 -19.19 -17.67 -9.32
CA MET A 25 -19.93 -18.06 -10.53
C MET A 25 -20.95 -16.99 -10.94
N LYS A 26 -21.68 -16.40 -9.98
CA LYS A 26 -22.59 -15.27 -10.24
C LYS A 26 -21.86 -14.04 -10.75
N ALA A 27 -20.72 -13.70 -10.15
CA ALA A 27 -19.92 -12.54 -10.56
C ALA A 27 -19.42 -12.65 -12.00
N LYS A 28 -18.98 -13.85 -12.43
CA LYS A 28 -18.59 -14.11 -13.83
C LYS A 28 -19.72 -13.89 -14.84
N LYS A 29 -20.97 -14.11 -14.45
CA LYS A 29 -22.15 -13.91 -15.30
C LYS A 29 -22.63 -12.46 -15.35
N LYS A 30 -22.18 -11.60 -14.43
CA LYS A 30 -22.60 -10.18 -14.44
C LYS A 30 -21.96 -9.48 -15.64
N PRO A 31 -22.74 -8.72 -16.44
CA PRO A 31 -22.18 -7.96 -17.54
C PRO A 31 -21.23 -6.89 -16.99
N LEU A 32 -20.02 -6.83 -17.56
CA LEU A 32 -19.05 -5.79 -17.28
C LEU A 32 -19.13 -4.77 -18.42
N VAL A 33 -19.71 -3.60 -18.13
CA VAL A 33 -19.74 -2.49 -19.07
C VAL A 33 -18.33 -1.95 -19.20
N LYS A 34 -17.75 -2.07 -20.39
CA LYS A 34 -16.46 -1.47 -20.73
C LYS A 34 -16.74 -0.11 -21.34
N MET A 35 -16.28 0.94 -20.68
CA MET A 35 -16.28 2.30 -21.22
C MET A 35 -14.83 2.69 -21.52
N THR A 36 -14.63 3.35 -22.64
CA THR A 36 -13.36 4.00 -22.95
C THR A 36 -13.36 5.39 -22.33
N VAL A 37 -12.18 5.95 -22.13
CA VAL A 37 -12.07 7.32 -21.60
C VAL A 37 -12.58 8.36 -22.61
N ALA A 38 -12.56 8.03 -23.90
CA ALA A 38 -13.15 8.85 -24.95
C ALA A 38 -14.67 9.03 -24.76
N ASP A 39 -15.36 7.99 -24.26
CA ASP A 39 -16.81 8.06 -23.98
C ASP A 39 -17.15 9.04 -22.84
N LEU A 40 -16.16 9.41 -22.02
CA LEU A 40 -16.30 10.34 -20.90
C LEU A 40 -15.79 11.75 -21.21
N GLY A 41 -15.17 11.96 -22.38
CA GLY A 41 -14.64 13.27 -22.78
C GLY A 41 -13.49 13.81 -21.91
N VAL A 42 -12.74 12.94 -21.23
CA VAL A 42 -11.69 13.33 -20.29
C VAL A 42 -10.30 13.30 -20.95
N ASP A 43 -9.49 14.33 -20.72
CA ASP A 43 -8.09 14.38 -21.17
C ASP A 43 -7.17 13.57 -20.23
N ILE A 44 -6.36 12.69 -20.80
CA ILE A 44 -5.45 11.78 -20.08
C ILE A 44 -3.98 12.16 -20.33
N LYS A 45 -3.69 13.30 -20.94
CA LYS A 45 -2.31 13.74 -21.16
C LYS A 45 -1.54 13.74 -19.83
N PRO A 46 -0.44 12.95 -19.72
CA PRO A 46 0.37 12.92 -18.52
C PRO A 46 0.93 14.31 -18.23
N ARG A 47 0.63 14.84 -17.04
CA ARG A 47 1.18 16.13 -16.58
C ARG A 47 2.55 15.99 -15.92
N LEU A 48 2.94 14.76 -15.58
CA LEU A 48 4.17 14.42 -14.88
C LEU A 48 4.95 13.39 -15.71
N GLN A 49 6.27 13.51 -15.68
CA GLN A 49 7.19 12.57 -16.32
C GLN A 49 8.01 11.85 -15.24
N THR A 50 8.06 10.52 -15.31
CA THR A 50 8.91 9.71 -14.43
C THR A 50 10.35 9.80 -14.92
N LEU A 51 11.19 10.56 -14.21
CA LEU A 51 12.57 10.82 -14.64
C LEU A 51 13.53 9.67 -14.31
N LYS A 52 13.37 9.05 -13.15
CA LYS A 52 14.27 7.99 -12.67
C LYS A 52 13.55 7.08 -11.69
N ILE A 53 13.84 5.79 -11.79
CA ILE A 53 13.49 4.77 -10.81
C ILE A 53 14.79 4.17 -10.33
N ALA A 54 14.98 4.07 -9.02
CA ALA A 54 16.14 3.43 -8.42
C ALA A 54 15.69 2.62 -7.21
N GLU A 55 16.37 1.52 -6.96
CA GLU A 55 16.15 0.72 -5.76
C GLU A 55 16.60 1.50 -4.51
N PRO A 56 15.93 1.33 -3.36
CA PRO A 56 16.40 1.92 -2.11
C PRO A 56 17.77 1.34 -1.72
N PRO A 57 18.58 2.09 -0.96
CA PRO A 57 19.86 1.59 -0.49
C PRO A 57 19.67 0.33 0.35
N LYS A 58 20.55 -0.67 0.14
CA LYS A 58 20.53 -1.90 0.93
C LYS A 58 20.80 -1.57 2.40
N ARG A 59 20.00 -2.18 3.30
CA ARG A 59 20.22 -2.05 4.74
C ARG A 59 21.60 -2.62 5.11
N GLN A 60 22.37 -1.89 5.92
CA GLN A 60 23.63 -2.40 6.46
C GLN A 60 23.37 -3.60 7.39
N GLY A 61 24.31 -4.54 7.44
CA GLY A 61 24.20 -5.71 8.30
C GLY A 61 24.06 -5.31 9.77
N GLY A 62 23.18 -6.01 10.50
CA GLY A 62 23.06 -5.85 11.95
C GLY A 62 24.22 -6.50 12.69
N LYS A 63 24.34 -6.19 13.99
CA LYS A 63 25.31 -6.81 14.91
C LYS A 63 24.55 -7.67 15.92
N LEU A 64 25.00 -8.91 16.14
CA LEU A 64 24.53 -9.74 17.25
C LEU A 64 25.15 -9.25 18.55
N VAL A 65 24.39 -9.28 19.63
CA VAL A 65 24.80 -8.87 20.98
C VAL A 65 24.57 -10.04 21.93
N GLU A 66 25.42 -10.17 22.93
CA GLU A 66 25.42 -11.33 23.83
C GLU A 66 24.58 -11.10 25.09
N SER A 67 24.23 -9.84 25.39
CA SER A 67 23.48 -9.48 26.61
C SER A 67 22.56 -8.27 26.41
N VAL A 68 21.63 -8.11 27.35
CA VAL A 68 20.70 -6.96 27.40
C VAL A 68 21.44 -5.67 27.69
N ASP A 69 22.45 -5.68 28.57
CA ASP A 69 23.23 -4.48 28.90
C ASP A 69 24.00 -3.97 27.68
N GLU A 70 24.62 -4.89 26.92
CA GLU A 70 25.32 -4.56 25.67
C GLU A 70 24.37 -3.99 24.60
N LEU A 71 23.12 -4.48 24.55
CA LEU A 71 22.10 -3.92 23.67
C LEU A 71 21.76 -2.47 24.06
N VAL A 72 21.52 -2.21 25.35
CA VAL A 72 21.17 -0.88 25.85
C VAL A 72 22.30 0.12 25.62
N ASP A 73 23.55 -0.30 25.88
CA ASP A 73 24.72 0.55 25.65
C ASP A 73 24.91 0.90 24.17
N LYS A 74 24.76 -0.07 23.26
CA LYS A 74 24.83 0.20 21.81
C LYS A 74 23.67 1.08 21.33
N LEU A 75 22.48 0.91 21.87
CA LEU A 75 21.33 1.73 21.50
C LEU A 75 21.47 3.19 21.98
N LYS A 76 22.01 3.41 23.17
CA LYS A 76 22.27 4.76 23.73
C LYS A 76 23.46 5.46 23.06
N ASN A 77 24.59 4.76 22.94
CA ASN A 77 25.85 5.38 22.56
C ASN A 77 26.12 5.37 21.04
N GLU A 78 25.83 4.25 20.35
CA GLU A 78 26.11 4.10 18.92
C GLU A 78 24.91 4.55 18.07
N ALA A 79 23.72 4.02 18.35
CA ALA A 79 22.53 4.27 17.54
C ALA A 79 21.77 5.54 17.94
N LYS A 80 21.95 6.04 19.17
CA LYS A 80 21.30 7.26 19.73
C LYS A 80 19.78 7.30 19.55
N VAL A 81 19.12 6.16 19.73
CA VAL A 81 17.66 6.03 19.56
C VAL A 81 16.94 5.95 20.93
N LEU A 82 17.70 5.84 22.01
CA LEU A 82 17.29 5.89 23.42
C LEU A 82 18.11 6.97 24.14
#